data_AF-A0A382IQU9-F1
#
_entry.id   AF-A0A382IQU9-F1
#
_cell.length_a   1.000
_cell.length_b   1.000
_cell.length_c   1.000
_cell.angle_alpha   90.00
_cell.angle_beta   90.00
_cell.angle_gamma   90.00
#
_symmetry.space_group_name_H-M   'P 1'
#
loop_
_entity.id
_entity.type
_entity.pdbx_description
1 polymer ?
#
loop_
_entity_poly.entity_id
_entity_poly.type
_entity_poly.pdbx_seq_one_letter_code
_entity_poly.pdbx_strand_id
1 'polypeptide(L)'
;SQALKKMKDYVPGGDDELVNSLKWVEPMEKRYTYDYKGSKTVLDHILLPLGWQDRVSGVTIDHDRPDGASDHWPVILDLSW
;
A
#
# COMPACT_ATOMS: atom_id res chain seq x y z
N SER A 1 -28.43 0.74 10.42
CA SER A 1 -27.05 0.50 9.97
C SER A 1 -26.14 1.57 10.56
N GLN A 2 -25.22 1.20 11.46
CA GLN A 2 -24.21 2.13 12.01
C GLN A 2 -23.12 2.50 10.97
N ALA A 3 -22.99 1.74 9.89
CA ALA A 3 -21.98 1.97 8.85
C ALA A 3 -22.22 3.29 8.08
N LEU A 4 -23.49 3.64 7.79
CA LEU A 4 -23.85 4.88 7.09
C LEU A 4 -23.63 6.14 7.94
N LYS A 5 -23.59 6.01 9.27
CA LYS A 5 -23.38 7.14 10.19
C LYS A 5 -21.92 7.61 10.17
N LYS A 6 -20.96 6.69 10.05
CA LYS A 6 -19.52 7.00 10.04
C LYS A 6 -19.06 7.85 8.84
N MET A 7 -19.75 7.77 7.70
CA MET A 7 -19.39 8.59 6.52
C MET A 7 -19.76 10.07 6.67
N LYS A 8 -20.76 10.43 7.47
CA LYS A 8 -21.17 11.84 7.65
C LYS A 8 -20.21 12.64 8.51
N ASP A 9 -19.52 11.95 9.43
CA ASP A 9 -18.52 12.55 10.33
C ASP A 9 -17.09 12.40 9.77
N TYR A 10 -16.95 11.89 8.55
CA TYR A 10 -15.67 11.76 7.87
C TYR A 10 -15.17 13.15 7.47
N VAL A 11 -14.22 13.67 8.23
CA VAL A 11 -13.39 14.80 7.81
C VAL A 11 -12.33 14.20 6.88
N PRO A 12 -12.26 14.60 5.59
CA PRO A 12 -11.17 14.19 4.74
C PRO A 12 -9.88 14.75 5.31
N GLY A 13 -8.98 13.84 5.69
CA GLY A 13 -7.60 14.22 5.98
C GLY A 13 -6.96 14.79 4.73
N GLY A 14 -6.21 15.90 4.87
CA GLY A 14 -5.47 16.49 3.76
C GLY A 14 -4.39 15.53 3.23
N ASP A 15 -3.83 15.83 2.06
CA ASP A 15 -2.67 15.11 1.51
C ASP A 15 -1.48 15.06 2.50
N ASP A 16 -1.48 15.93 3.51
CA ASP A 16 -0.53 16.03 4.61
C ASP A 16 -0.87 15.16 5.84
N GLU A 17 -1.80 14.21 5.74
CA GLU A 17 -2.15 13.33 6.87
C GLU A 17 -1.71 11.89 6.65
N LEU A 18 -1.55 11.47 5.40
CA LEU A 18 -1.25 10.09 5.01
C LEU A 18 0.06 10.01 4.21
N VAL A 19 0.79 8.92 4.43
CA VAL A 19 1.98 8.57 3.67
C VAL A 19 1.75 7.24 2.94
N ASN A 20 2.15 7.21 1.67
CA ASN A 20 2.10 6.00 0.87
C ASN A 20 3.28 5.08 1.22
N SER A 21 2.98 3.86 1.68
CA SER A 21 3.97 2.84 2.05
C SER A 21 4.95 2.50 0.93
N LEU A 22 4.55 2.65 -0.33
CA LEU A 22 5.42 2.30 -1.46
C LEU A 22 6.63 3.23 -1.61
N LYS A 23 6.69 4.36 -0.88
CA LYS A 23 7.88 5.22 -0.86
C LYS A 23 9.12 4.53 -0.28
N TRP A 24 8.93 3.46 0.51
CA TRP A 24 10.01 2.69 1.15
C TRP A 24 10.44 1.45 0.35
N VAL A 25 9.74 1.12 -0.74
CA VAL A 25 10.10 -0.03 -1.58
C VAL A 25 11.26 0.36 -2.49
N GLU A 26 12.36 -0.39 -2.43
CA GLU A 26 13.52 -0.22 -3.31
C GLU A 26 13.89 -1.56 -3.97
N PRO A 27 14.35 -1.54 -5.24
CA PRO A 27 14.46 -0.37 -6.11
C PRO A 27 13.09 0.04 -6.71
N MET A 28 12.99 1.26 -7.24
CA MET A 28 11.73 1.82 -7.77
C MET A 28 11.08 0.95 -8.85
N GLU A 29 11.86 0.23 -9.66
CA GLU A 29 11.37 -0.67 -10.71
C GLU A 29 10.59 -1.87 -10.17
N LYS A 30 10.72 -2.16 -8.86
CA LYS A 30 9.95 -3.19 -8.17
C LYS A 30 8.68 -2.66 -7.50
N ARG A 31 8.28 -1.40 -7.68
CA ARG A 31 7.08 -0.86 -6.98
C ARG A 31 5.73 -1.27 -7.56
N TYR A 32 5.71 -2.01 -8.68
CA TYR A 32 4.46 -2.42 -9.32
C TYR A 32 3.78 -3.55 -8.55
N THR A 33 2.46 -3.42 -8.43
CA THR A 33 1.59 -4.40 -7.76
C THR A 33 0.69 -5.13 -8.74
N TYR A 34 0.77 -4.79 -10.03
CA TYR A 34 -0.02 -5.38 -11.09
C TYR A 34 0.75 -5.36 -12.42
N ASP A 35 0.63 -6.39 -13.26
CA ASP A 35 1.18 -6.43 -14.62
C ASP A 35 0.12 -6.93 -15.59
N TYR A 36 -0.42 -6.01 -16.38
CA TYR A 36 -1.33 -6.35 -17.45
C TYR A 36 -0.60 -6.38 -18.79
N LYS A 37 -0.34 -7.60 -19.29
CA LYS A 37 0.22 -7.81 -20.63
C LYS A 37 1.53 -7.03 -20.87
N GLY A 38 2.39 -6.94 -19.86
CA GLY A 38 3.65 -6.21 -19.89
C GLY A 38 3.55 -4.76 -19.40
N SER A 39 2.35 -4.30 -19.02
CA SER A 39 2.13 -2.98 -18.44
C SER A 39 2.12 -3.05 -16.91
N LYS A 40 3.31 -2.85 -16.34
CA LYS A 40 3.52 -2.77 -14.89
C LYS A 40 2.89 -1.52 -14.31
N THR A 41 1.96 -1.70 -13.38
CA THR A 41 1.19 -0.62 -12.76
C THR A 41 1.17 -0.77 -11.24
N VAL A 42 1.02 0.36 -10.55
CA VAL A 42 0.82 0.41 -9.10
C VAL A 42 -0.66 0.67 -8.84
N LEU A 43 -1.38 -0.31 -8.30
CA LEU A 43 -2.80 -0.21 -7.99
C LEU A 43 -3.08 -0.42 -6.49
N ASP A 44 -2.31 -1.29 -5.85
CA ASP A 44 -2.44 -1.59 -4.42
C ASP A 44 -1.55 -0.68 -3.56
N HIS A 45 -2.14 -0.09 -2.52
CA HIS A 45 -1.45 0.84 -1.61
C HIS A 45 -1.83 0.56 -0.15
N ILE A 46 -0.85 0.66 0.74
CA ILE A 46 -1.10 0.83 2.18
C ILE A 46 -0.81 2.29 2.53
N LEU A 47 -1.84 3.03 2.94
CA LEU A 47 -1.72 4.41 3.41
C LEU A 47 -1.64 4.42 4.93
N LEU A 48 -0.64 5.12 5.47
CA LEU A 48 -0.40 5.21 6.90
C LEU A 48 -0.56 6.64 7.38
N PRO A 49 -1.00 6.89 8.62
CA PRO A 49 -0.88 8.21 9.22
C PRO A 49 0.57 8.69 9.25
N LEU A 50 0.83 9.97 8.97
CA LEU A 50 2.20 10.52 8.97
C LEU A 50 2.95 10.24 10.29
N GLY A 51 2.26 10.27 11.43
CA GLY A 51 2.84 10.01 12.75
C GLY A 51 3.28 8.55 12.97
N TRP A 52 3.04 7.66 12.01
CA TRP A 52 3.45 6.25 12.07
C TRP A 52 4.69 5.95 11.22
N GLN A 53 5.26 6.94 10.53
CA GLN A 53 6.43 6.75 9.67
C GLN A 53 7.62 6.10 10.39
N ASP A 54 7.89 6.53 11.63
CA ASP A 54 9.02 6.02 12.43
C ASP A 54 8.79 4.59 12.94
N ARG A 55 7.58 4.05 12.77
CA ARG A 55 7.24 2.66 13.11
C ARG A 55 7.41 1.72 11.91
N VAL A 56 7.66 2.24 10.71
CA VAL A 56 7.83 1.40 9.52
C VAL A 56 9.22 0.78 9.53
N SER A 57 9.31 -0.54 9.72
CA SER A 57 10.57 -1.28 9.66
C SER A 57 10.89 -1.79 8.26
N GLY A 58 9.87 -1.93 7.39
CA GLY A 58 10.06 -2.38 6.01
C GLY A 58 8.76 -2.36 5.21
N VAL A 59 8.90 -2.26 3.89
CA VAL A 59 7.81 -2.48 2.95
C VAL A 59 8.34 -3.33 1.80
N THR A 60 7.64 -4.41 1.48
CA THR A 60 8.01 -5.30 0.38
C THR A 60 6.82 -5.58 -0.52
N ILE A 61 7.11 -5.92 -1.78
CA ILE A 61 6.13 -6.46 -2.71
C ILE A 61 6.66 -7.83 -3.11
N ASP A 62 5.87 -8.86 -2.85
CA ASP A 62 6.29 -10.24 -3.08
C ASP A 62 6.06 -10.66 -4.53
N HIS A 63 7.06 -10.44 -5.38
CA HIS A 63 7.04 -10.85 -6.80
C HIS A 63 7.38 -12.32 -7.04
N ASP A 64 7.81 -13.08 -6.03
CA ASP A 64 8.22 -14.49 -6.17
C ASP A 64 7.06 -15.43 -5.88
N ARG A 65 6.24 -15.70 -6.90
CA ARG A 65 4.92 -16.32 -6.72
C ARG A 65 4.73 -17.50 -7.68
N PRO A 66 4.00 -18.55 -7.26
CA PRO A 66 3.78 -19.73 -8.10
C PRO A 66 2.92 -19.40 -9.32
N ASP A 67 3.08 -20.21 -10.36
CA ASP A 67 2.22 -20.16 -11.56
C ASP A 67 0.74 -20.29 -11.18
N GLY A 68 -0.11 -19.46 -11.79
CA GLY A 68 -1.55 -19.44 -11.55
C GLY A 68 -2.00 -18.64 -10.32
N ALA A 69 -1.08 -17.94 -9.63
CA ALA A 69 -1.45 -16.92 -8.64
C ALA A 69 -2.23 -15.75 -9.28
N SER A 70 -2.83 -14.90 -8.44
CA SER A 70 -3.46 -13.65 -8.90
C SER A 70 -2.47 -12.79 -9.68
N ASP A 71 -3.02 -12.04 -10.63
CA ASP A 71 -2.37 -10.99 -11.41
C ASP A 71 -1.92 -9.77 -10.59
N HIS A 72 -2.35 -9.67 -9.32
CA HIS A 72 -1.85 -8.69 -8.35
C HIS A 72 -0.78 -9.29 -7.44
N TRP A 73 0.18 -8.48 -7.00
CA TRP A 73 1.19 -8.82 -5.99
C TRP A 73 0.89 -8.14 -4.65
N PRO A 74 1.05 -8.86 -3.52
CA PRO A 74 0.71 -8.34 -2.21
C PRO A 74 1.75 -7.30 -1.79
N VAL A 75 1.25 -6.21 -1.21
CA VAL A 75 2.08 -5.24 -0.50
C VAL A 75 2.12 -5.65 0.96
N ILE A 76 3.33 -5.82 1.50
CA ILE A 76 3.57 -6.25 2.88
C ILE A 76 4.21 -5.07 3.62
N LEU A 77 3.60 -4.69 4.74
CA LEU A 77 4.09 -3.64 5.63
C LEU A 77 4.55 -4.27 6.94
N ASP A 78 5.82 -4.07 7.28
CA ASP A 78 6.38 -4.46 8.56
C ASP A 78 6.46 -3.24 9.49
N LEU A 79 6.00 -3.43 10.73
CA LEU A 79 6.03 -2.41 11.79
C LEU A 79 6.93 -2.83 12.94
N SER A 80 7.71 -1.89 13.48
CA SER A 80 8.42 -2.04 14.75
C SER A 80 7.47 -1.75 15.94
N TRP A 81 7.66 -2.52 17.02
CA TRP A 81 6.92 -2.42 18.28
C TRP A 81 7.73 -1.74 19.36
#